data_AF-A0A971EKI3-F1
#
_entry.id   AF-A0A971EKI3-F1
#
_cell.length_a   1.000
_cell.length_b   1.000
_cell.length_c   1.000
_cell.angle_alpha   90.00
_cell.angle_beta   90.00
_cell.angle_gamma   90.00
#
_symmetry.space_group_name_H-M   'P 1'
#
loop_
_entity.id
_entity.type
_entity.pdbx_description
1 polymer ?
#
loop_
_entity_poly.entity_id
_entity_poly.type
_entity_poly.pdbx_seq_one_letter_code
_entity_poly.pdbx_strand_id
1 'polypeptide(L)'
;MTQTMLVFSVGPVQGFIASARKTEDLWAGSYILSYLTSVAIAALQEEGGKQGVAVEIVFPAEVQKRRKRKKDRAVASFPNRFMAMMKASAGPAAEIAERARVTVYNELAVMAERAVDMVFGRLEPEKVTRLKVMAREQVRSLFEVFWALEPYDESDYSGARLRLERRLAASKNERPLYYIEQTGLVCSVCAEKEALNDGFTGKENYGQMKMALSRLWEQRSSSFGPVLSTKGEVENEGRIKDNEYLCGVCLLKRTARDYFRELFGAKGGFGAYPSTRDIAGGEGRYYAVLMMDGDDMGKWLSGERKPAWAAGLDDISYHQELSRRMNVFAEDTVAQLVSQYKGHLVYSGGDDVLAFFPVAEALPFAQALRDSFSDEAKGLGREFTA
;
A
#
# COMPACT_ATOMS: atom_id res chain seq x y z
N MET A 1 -13.89 -3.33 33.62
CA MET A 1 -12.53 -3.22 33.04
C MET A 1 -12.58 -2.15 31.98
N THR A 2 -11.66 -1.20 31.96
CA THR A 2 -11.65 -0.15 30.93
C THR A 2 -11.22 -0.74 29.60
N GLN A 3 -12.01 -0.49 28.55
CA GLN A 3 -11.68 -0.84 27.18
C GLN A 3 -11.42 0.43 26.38
N THR A 4 -10.60 0.34 25.34
CA THR A 4 -10.30 1.46 24.45
C THR A 4 -10.37 0.98 23.01
N MET A 5 -11.10 1.72 22.18
CA MET A 5 -11.10 1.53 20.73
C MET A 5 -9.96 2.31 20.10
N LEU A 6 -9.29 1.69 19.14
CA LEU A 6 -8.25 2.28 18.31
C LEU A 6 -8.71 2.29 16.86
N VAL A 7 -8.40 3.37 16.18
CA VAL A 7 -8.36 3.39 14.72
C VAL A 7 -6.98 3.82 14.26
N PHE A 8 -6.46 3.14 13.25
CA PHE A 8 -5.10 3.30 12.76
C PHE A 8 -5.13 3.41 11.23
N SER A 9 -4.36 4.32 10.66
CA SER A 9 -4.37 4.64 9.23
C SER A 9 -2.94 4.84 8.72
N VAL A 10 -2.60 4.18 7.62
CA VAL A 10 -1.35 4.35 6.87
C VAL A 10 -1.66 5.07 5.56
N GLY A 11 -0.89 6.10 5.21
CA GLY A 11 -1.07 6.86 3.97
C GLY A 11 0.18 7.65 3.59
N PRO A 12 0.09 8.54 2.58
CA PRO A 12 -1.06 8.78 1.72
C PRO A 12 -1.32 7.59 0.78
N VAL A 13 -2.58 7.35 0.40
CA VAL A 13 -2.94 6.21 -0.48
C VAL A 13 -2.86 6.60 -1.95
N GLN A 14 -3.75 7.50 -2.39
CA GLN A 14 -3.91 7.84 -3.81
C GLN A 14 -2.64 8.45 -4.40
N GLY A 15 -2.09 9.47 -3.75
CA GLY A 15 -0.84 10.10 -4.19
C GLY A 15 0.33 9.10 -4.23
N PHE A 16 0.46 8.25 -3.21
CA PHE A 16 1.51 7.24 -3.21
C PHE A 16 1.28 6.20 -4.31
N ILE A 17 0.09 5.67 -4.55
CA ILE A 17 -0.13 4.67 -5.61
C ILE A 17 0.09 5.30 -6.99
N ALA A 18 -0.51 6.47 -7.24
CA ALA A 18 -0.53 7.14 -8.55
C ALA A 18 0.84 7.59 -9.05
N SER A 19 1.84 7.85 -8.19
CA SER A 19 3.20 8.21 -8.60
C SER A 19 3.94 7.03 -9.25
N ALA A 20 3.61 6.69 -10.49
CA ALA A 20 4.08 5.50 -11.19
C ALA A 20 4.32 5.79 -12.67
N ARG A 21 5.38 5.21 -13.24
CA ARG A 21 5.60 5.20 -14.71
C ARG A 21 5.34 3.83 -15.33
N LYS A 22 5.48 2.76 -14.55
CA LYS A 22 5.27 1.38 -14.98
C LYS A 22 4.08 0.78 -14.21
N THR A 23 3.40 -0.18 -14.81
CA THR A 23 2.34 -0.98 -14.17
C THR A 23 2.83 -1.66 -12.89
N GLU A 24 4.10 -2.11 -12.88
CA GLU A 24 4.76 -2.66 -11.69
C GLU A 24 4.90 -1.63 -10.55
N ASP A 25 5.06 -0.33 -10.85
CA ASP A 25 5.15 0.72 -9.82
C ASP A 25 3.79 0.93 -9.12
N LEU A 26 2.68 0.78 -9.86
CA LEU A 26 1.31 0.87 -9.30
C LEU A 26 1.04 -0.30 -8.37
N TRP A 27 1.35 -1.52 -8.82
CA TRP A 27 1.27 -2.73 -7.99
C TRP A 27 2.14 -2.59 -6.74
N ALA A 28 3.38 -2.15 -6.89
CA ALA A 28 4.31 -1.97 -5.78
C ALA A 28 3.76 -0.97 -4.75
N GLY A 29 3.20 0.16 -5.20
CA GLY A 29 2.59 1.15 -4.31
C GLY A 29 1.46 0.56 -3.47
N SER A 30 0.54 -0.16 -4.11
CA SER A 30 -0.58 -0.81 -3.41
C SER A 30 -0.09 -1.88 -2.43
N TYR A 31 0.84 -2.72 -2.87
CA TYR A 31 1.36 -3.81 -2.07
C TYR A 31 2.14 -3.33 -0.85
N ILE A 32 2.97 -2.29 -0.98
CA ILE A 32 3.70 -1.67 0.13
C ILE A 32 2.70 -1.16 1.20
N LEU A 33 1.63 -0.47 0.82
CA LEU A 33 0.62 0.01 1.78
C LEU A 33 -0.08 -1.13 2.53
N SER A 34 -0.50 -2.16 1.81
CA SER A 34 -1.09 -3.37 2.39
C SER A 34 -0.12 -4.06 3.34
N TYR A 35 1.15 -4.21 2.94
CA TYR A 35 2.20 -4.80 3.77
C TYR A 35 2.44 -3.99 5.05
N LEU A 36 2.59 -2.67 4.96
CA LEU A 36 2.81 -1.80 6.12
C LEU A 36 1.63 -1.81 7.09
N THR A 37 0.41 -1.92 6.58
CA THR A 37 -0.78 -2.12 7.44
C THR A 37 -0.69 -3.45 8.19
N SER A 38 -0.26 -4.52 7.51
CA SER A 38 -0.05 -5.82 8.16
C SER A 38 1.04 -5.78 9.23
N VAL A 39 2.10 -5.00 9.02
CA VAL A 39 3.18 -4.73 9.99
C VAL A 39 2.63 -3.98 11.20
N ALA A 40 1.81 -2.95 10.98
CA ALA A 40 1.15 -2.19 12.05
C ALA A 40 0.27 -3.10 12.92
N ILE A 41 -0.57 -3.95 12.31
CA ILE A 41 -1.43 -4.89 13.05
C ILE A 41 -0.60 -5.89 13.86
N ALA A 42 0.46 -6.44 13.26
CA ALA A 42 1.33 -7.38 13.94
C ALA A 42 2.05 -6.75 15.13
N ALA A 43 2.59 -5.54 14.94
CA ALA A 43 3.26 -4.78 16.00
C ALA A 43 2.29 -4.44 17.13
N LEU A 44 1.05 -4.04 16.82
CA LEU A 44 0.03 -3.75 17.82
C LEU A 44 -0.28 -4.97 18.69
N GLN A 45 -0.46 -6.15 18.08
CA GLN A 45 -0.72 -7.40 18.79
C GLN A 45 0.47 -7.86 19.62
N GLU A 46 1.69 -7.73 19.10
CA GLU A 46 2.92 -8.10 19.80
C GLU A 46 3.16 -7.21 21.03
N GLU A 47 3.05 -5.90 20.86
CA GLU A 47 3.23 -4.94 21.96
C GLU A 47 2.12 -5.05 23.00
N GLY A 48 0.88 -5.32 22.59
CA GLY A 48 -0.21 -5.66 23.51
C GLY A 48 0.12 -6.92 24.31
N GLY A 49 0.59 -7.98 23.65
CA GLY A 49 1.02 -9.23 24.31
C GLY A 49 2.13 -9.02 25.35
N LYS A 50 3.15 -8.20 25.03
CA LYS A 50 4.23 -7.84 25.97
C LYS A 50 3.72 -7.13 27.22
N GLN A 51 2.62 -6.38 27.11
CA GLN A 51 2.03 -5.61 28.19
C GLN A 51 0.82 -6.30 28.85
N GLY A 52 0.50 -7.55 28.46
CA GLY A 52 -0.68 -8.27 28.96
C GLY A 52 -2.02 -7.68 28.51
N VAL A 53 -2.02 -6.86 27.46
CA VAL A 53 -3.21 -6.23 26.88
C VAL A 53 -3.71 -7.08 25.71
N ALA A 54 -4.94 -7.58 25.82
CA ALA A 54 -5.59 -8.27 24.71
C ALA A 54 -5.97 -7.26 23.62
N VAL A 55 -5.48 -7.49 22.40
CA VAL A 55 -5.74 -6.68 21.20
C VAL A 55 -6.57 -7.50 20.21
N GLU A 56 -7.81 -7.07 19.97
CA GLU A 56 -8.73 -7.69 19.02
C GLU A 56 -8.93 -6.79 17.80
N ILE A 57 -8.72 -7.30 16.59
CA ILE A 57 -8.96 -6.54 15.36
C ILE A 57 -10.43 -6.67 14.98
N VAL A 58 -11.13 -5.53 14.95
CA VAL A 58 -12.55 -5.45 14.58
C VAL A 58 -12.71 -5.32 13.07
N PHE A 59 -11.84 -4.54 12.43
CA PHE A 59 -11.81 -4.34 10.98
C PHE A 59 -10.35 -4.24 10.53
N PRO A 60 -9.92 -4.93 9.46
CA PRO A 60 -10.66 -5.96 8.73
C PRO A 60 -10.83 -7.26 9.54
N ALA A 61 -11.94 -7.97 9.38
CA ALA A 61 -12.20 -9.25 10.04
C ALA A 61 -11.23 -10.36 9.57
N GLU A 62 -10.97 -11.35 10.43
CA GLU A 62 -10.19 -12.57 10.12
C GLU A 62 -8.71 -12.39 9.69
N VAL A 63 -8.03 -11.33 10.14
CA VAL A 63 -6.59 -11.09 9.87
C VAL A 63 -5.69 -12.32 10.12
N GLN A 64 -6.02 -13.12 11.14
CA GLN A 64 -5.25 -14.31 11.51
C GLN A 64 -5.38 -15.47 10.50
N LYS A 65 -6.52 -15.61 9.80
CA LYS A 65 -6.71 -16.62 8.75
C LYS A 65 -6.00 -16.21 7.44
N ARG A 66 -5.92 -14.91 7.15
CA ARG A 66 -5.21 -14.34 6.00
C ARG A 66 -3.72 -14.70 5.98
N ARG A 67 -3.03 -14.60 7.13
CA ARG A 67 -1.60 -14.96 7.25
C ARG A 67 -1.29 -16.43 6.91
N LYS A 68 -2.27 -17.35 7.05
CA LYS A 68 -2.09 -18.79 6.82
C LYS A 68 -2.42 -19.25 5.39
N ARG A 69 -3.22 -18.49 4.62
CA ARG A 69 -3.55 -18.84 3.23
C ARG A 69 -2.34 -18.56 2.31
N LYS A 70 -1.73 -19.63 1.80
CA LYS A 70 -0.54 -19.60 0.92
C LYS A 70 -0.80 -19.17 -0.53
N LYS A 71 -2.07 -18.98 -0.94
CA LYS A 71 -2.44 -19.18 -2.35
C LYS A 71 -2.10 -18.03 -3.28
N ASP A 72 -1.95 -16.79 -2.81
CA ASP A 72 -1.37 -15.72 -3.62
C ASP A 72 -0.82 -14.57 -2.76
N ARG A 73 0.47 -14.64 -2.39
CA ARG A 73 1.11 -13.59 -1.56
C ARG A 73 1.34 -12.29 -2.31
N ALA A 74 1.14 -12.25 -3.63
CA ALA A 74 1.43 -11.09 -4.46
C ALA A 74 0.25 -10.08 -4.57
N VAL A 75 -0.91 -10.40 -3.98
CA VAL A 75 -2.08 -9.51 -4.00
C VAL A 75 -2.12 -8.65 -2.72
N ALA A 76 -2.30 -7.34 -2.90
CA ALA A 76 -2.49 -6.39 -1.81
C ALA A 76 -3.96 -6.46 -1.32
N SER A 77 -4.20 -7.06 -0.15
CA SER A 77 -5.56 -7.26 0.37
C SER A 77 -5.84 -6.62 1.74
N PHE A 78 -4.85 -5.99 2.36
CA PHE A 78 -5.08 -5.19 3.57
C PHE A 78 -5.48 -3.76 3.17
N PRO A 79 -6.59 -3.23 3.72
CA PRO A 79 -6.95 -1.83 3.57
C PRO A 79 -5.89 -0.96 4.26
N ASN A 80 -5.83 0.31 3.90
CA ASN A 80 -4.89 1.28 4.48
C ASN A 80 -5.28 1.74 5.91
N ARG A 81 -6.34 1.15 6.47
CA ARG A 81 -6.91 1.50 7.78
C ARG A 81 -7.46 0.27 8.46
N PHE A 82 -7.30 0.20 9.77
CA PHE A 82 -7.88 -0.86 10.59
C PHE A 82 -8.37 -0.33 11.94
N MET A 83 -9.27 -1.08 12.58
CA MET A 83 -9.86 -0.78 13.88
C MET A 83 -9.59 -1.94 14.84
N ALA A 84 -9.25 -1.62 16.08
CA ALA A 84 -8.96 -2.61 17.11
C ALA A 84 -9.61 -2.24 18.44
N MET A 85 -9.91 -3.27 19.24
CA MET A 85 -10.33 -3.17 20.63
C MET A 85 -9.18 -3.59 21.54
N MET A 86 -8.93 -2.82 22.60
CA MET A 86 -7.91 -3.13 23.59
C MET A 86 -8.52 -3.17 24.98
N LYS A 87 -8.25 -4.25 25.72
CA LYS A 87 -8.63 -4.37 27.16
C LYS A 87 -7.66 -3.59 28.05
N ALA A 88 -7.60 -2.28 27.85
CA ALA A 88 -6.75 -1.36 28.60
C ALA A 88 -7.37 0.04 28.67
N SER A 89 -6.91 0.85 29.64
CA SER A 89 -7.15 2.29 29.66
C SER A 89 -6.38 3.00 28.53
N ALA A 90 -6.73 4.27 28.28
CA ALA A 90 -6.16 5.06 27.19
C ALA A 90 -4.63 5.22 27.24
N GLY A 91 -4.02 5.23 28.42
CA GLY A 91 -2.56 5.38 28.58
C GLY A 91 -1.76 4.21 27.96
N PRO A 92 -1.89 2.98 28.47
CA PRO A 92 -1.25 1.79 27.87
C PRO A 92 -1.64 1.59 26.40
N ALA A 93 -2.91 1.85 26.05
CA ALA A 93 -3.38 1.79 24.67
C ALA A 93 -2.61 2.76 23.74
N ALA A 94 -2.33 3.98 24.20
CA ALA A 94 -1.56 4.97 23.45
C ALA A 94 -0.10 4.54 23.29
N GLU A 95 0.53 3.99 24.33
CA GLU A 95 1.89 3.46 24.24
C GLU A 95 2.00 2.32 23.22
N ILE A 96 1.03 1.39 23.23
CA ILE A 96 0.98 0.27 22.27
C ILE A 96 0.79 0.80 20.84
N ALA A 97 -0.16 1.73 20.61
CA ALA A 97 -0.42 2.32 19.30
C ALA A 97 0.80 3.10 18.77
N GLU A 98 1.47 3.85 19.64
CA GLU A 98 2.65 4.62 19.28
C GLU A 98 3.85 3.72 18.94
N ARG A 99 4.06 2.62 19.68
CA ARG A 99 5.08 1.64 19.32
C ARG A 99 4.78 0.98 17.98
N ALA A 100 3.53 0.65 17.69
CA ALA A 100 3.13 0.14 16.37
C ALA A 100 3.43 1.17 15.26
N ARG A 101 3.16 2.46 15.49
CA ARG A 101 3.50 3.55 14.56
C ARG A 101 4.99 3.63 14.30
N VAL A 102 5.82 3.58 15.34
CA VAL A 102 7.29 3.59 15.22
C VAL A 102 7.77 2.38 14.42
N THR A 103 7.22 1.19 14.65
CA THR A 103 7.56 -0.02 13.89
C THR A 103 7.28 0.14 12.40
N VAL A 104 6.16 0.74 12.01
CA VAL A 104 5.85 1.04 10.59
C VAL A 104 6.90 1.97 9.96
N TYR A 105 7.31 3.03 10.66
CA TYR A 105 8.35 3.95 10.16
C TYR A 105 9.73 3.28 10.08
N ASN A 106 10.06 2.40 11.03
CA ASN A 106 11.30 1.64 10.98
C ASN A 106 11.32 0.67 9.81
N GLU A 107 10.20 -0.02 9.56
CA GLU A 107 10.06 -0.92 8.41
C GLU A 107 10.21 -0.16 7.09
N LEU A 108 9.55 0.99 6.95
CA LEU A 108 9.71 1.89 5.79
C LEU A 108 11.17 2.28 5.56
N ALA A 109 11.90 2.63 6.63
CA ALA A 109 13.31 2.97 6.55
C ALA A 109 14.15 1.77 6.09
N VAL A 110 13.92 0.59 6.66
CA VAL A 110 14.60 -0.65 6.27
C VAL A 110 14.36 -0.96 4.79
N MET A 111 13.12 -0.88 4.31
CA MET A 111 12.80 -1.11 2.91
C MET A 111 13.51 -0.11 1.98
N ALA A 112 13.54 1.18 2.37
CA ALA A 112 14.21 2.22 1.59
C ALA A 112 15.73 2.04 1.54
N GLU A 113 16.35 1.70 2.66
CA GLU A 113 17.79 1.42 2.72
C GLU A 113 18.15 0.16 1.93
N ARG A 114 17.29 -0.88 1.97
CA ARG A 114 17.46 -2.10 1.18
C ARG A 114 17.33 -1.84 -0.31
N ALA A 115 16.44 -0.92 -0.72
CA ALA A 115 16.33 -0.49 -2.11
C ALA A 115 17.65 0.13 -2.63
N VAL A 116 18.30 0.94 -1.79
CA VAL A 116 19.63 1.50 -2.08
C VAL A 116 20.68 0.39 -2.16
N ASP A 117 20.68 -0.58 -1.25
CA ASP A 117 21.63 -1.71 -1.31
C ASP A 117 21.51 -2.53 -2.59
N MET A 118 20.27 -2.82 -3.02
CA MET A 118 20.02 -3.60 -4.25
C MET A 118 20.56 -2.89 -5.51
N VAL A 119 20.45 -1.56 -5.55
CA VAL A 119 20.73 -0.77 -6.74
C VAL A 119 22.15 -0.20 -6.72
N PHE A 120 22.67 0.19 -5.56
CA PHE A 120 23.93 0.91 -5.40
C PHE A 120 24.90 0.26 -4.41
N GLY A 121 24.62 -0.95 -3.89
CA GLY A 121 25.45 -1.60 -2.86
C GLY A 121 26.89 -1.95 -3.25
N ARG A 122 27.28 -1.72 -4.52
CA ARG A 122 28.66 -1.88 -5.01
C ARG A 122 29.46 -0.58 -5.03
N LEU A 123 28.83 0.56 -4.72
CA LEU A 123 29.52 1.84 -4.61
C LEU A 123 30.33 1.91 -3.31
N GLU A 124 31.17 2.94 -3.22
CA GLU A 124 31.89 3.27 -1.99
C GLU A 124 30.94 3.40 -0.78
N PRO A 125 31.30 2.84 0.40
CA PRO A 125 30.42 2.80 1.58
C PRO A 125 29.87 4.16 2.01
N GLU A 126 30.68 5.22 1.90
CA GLU A 126 30.26 6.59 2.24
C GLU A 126 29.11 7.08 1.33
N LYS A 127 29.20 6.78 0.02
CA LYS A 127 28.16 7.14 -0.96
C LYS A 127 26.88 6.38 -0.69
N VAL A 128 26.99 5.06 -0.47
CA VAL A 128 25.83 4.22 -0.13
C VAL A 128 25.15 4.75 1.13
N THR A 129 25.93 5.13 2.13
CA THR A 129 25.40 5.70 3.38
C THR A 129 24.64 7.00 3.13
N ARG A 130 25.18 7.93 2.32
CA ARG A 130 24.48 9.16 1.94
C ARG A 130 23.15 8.89 1.22
N LEU A 131 23.16 7.98 0.25
CA LEU A 131 21.96 7.59 -0.50
C LEU A 131 20.90 6.96 0.41
N LYS A 132 21.32 6.13 1.38
CA LYS A 132 20.44 5.53 2.39
C LYS A 132 19.78 6.57 3.28
N VAL A 133 20.55 7.52 3.80
CA VAL A 133 20.03 8.63 4.62
C VAL A 133 18.99 9.42 3.84
N MET A 134 19.32 9.83 2.61
CA MET A 134 18.41 10.57 1.75
C MET A 134 17.13 9.76 1.44
N ALA A 135 17.25 8.47 1.10
CA ALA A 135 16.10 7.62 0.82
C ALA A 135 15.19 7.47 2.05
N ARG A 136 15.77 7.26 3.23
CA ARG A 136 15.07 7.14 4.51
C ARG A 136 14.30 8.41 4.86
N GLU A 137 14.91 9.58 4.72
CA GLU A 137 14.23 10.85 4.96
C GLU A 137 13.08 11.07 3.99
N GLN A 138 13.31 10.80 2.69
CA GLN A 138 12.30 10.97 1.66
C GLN A 138 11.07 10.07 1.85
N VAL A 139 11.24 8.80 2.27
CA VAL A 139 10.08 7.95 2.59
C VAL A 139 9.39 8.39 3.88
N ARG A 140 10.14 8.79 4.90
CA ARG A 140 9.59 9.25 6.19
C ARG A 140 8.79 10.53 6.06
N SER A 141 9.20 11.45 5.19
CA SER A 141 8.46 12.69 4.90
C SER A 141 7.19 12.47 4.08
N LEU A 142 7.12 11.38 3.30
CA LEU A 142 5.93 11.10 2.50
C LEU A 142 4.87 10.38 3.32
N PHE A 143 5.28 9.35 4.08
CA PHE A 143 4.33 8.47 4.74
C PHE A 143 3.78 9.09 6.02
N GLU A 144 2.45 9.08 6.11
CA GLU A 144 1.68 9.60 7.21
C GLU A 144 0.99 8.43 7.91
N VAL A 145 1.38 8.18 9.16
CA VAL A 145 0.81 7.11 9.97
C VAL A 145 0.07 7.75 11.15
N PHE A 146 -1.25 7.73 11.08
CA PHE A 146 -2.14 8.34 12.07
C PHE A 146 -2.86 7.28 12.89
N TRP A 147 -3.12 7.59 14.15
CA TRP A 147 -3.96 6.78 15.00
C TRP A 147 -4.77 7.67 15.96
N ALA A 148 -5.90 7.16 16.42
CA ALA A 148 -6.72 7.80 17.44
C ALA A 148 -7.28 6.76 18.41
N LEU A 149 -7.60 7.20 19.62
CA LEU A 149 -8.19 6.38 20.67
C LEU A 149 -9.50 6.99 21.16
N GLU A 150 -10.42 6.12 21.57
CA GLU A 150 -11.65 6.51 22.26
C GLU A 150 -11.93 5.49 23.37
N PRO A 151 -12.14 5.93 24.63
CA PRO A 151 -12.60 5.05 25.69
C PRO A 151 -13.91 4.38 25.27
N TYR A 152 -14.01 3.08 25.54
CA TYR A 152 -15.12 2.26 25.10
C TYR A 152 -15.86 1.65 26.28
N ASP A 153 -17.17 1.85 26.26
CA ASP A 153 -18.16 1.20 27.11
C ASP A 153 -18.99 0.29 26.19
N GLU A 154 -19.19 -0.98 26.59
CA GLU A 154 -19.89 -1.99 25.79
C GLU A 154 -21.33 -1.58 25.41
N SER A 155 -21.90 -0.59 26.11
CA SER A 155 -23.24 -0.04 25.83
C SER A 155 -23.31 0.99 24.69
N ASP A 156 -22.19 1.57 24.22
CA ASP A 156 -22.17 2.65 23.23
C ASP A 156 -21.10 2.45 22.13
N TYR A 157 -21.16 1.32 21.41
CA TYR A 157 -20.24 1.05 20.30
C TYR A 157 -20.36 2.06 19.17
N SER A 158 -21.57 2.30 18.66
CA SER A 158 -21.79 3.22 17.54
C SER A 158 -21.37 4.66 17.87
N GLY A 159 -21.68 5.15 19.08
CA GLY A 159 -21.27 6.47 19.50
C GLY A 159 -19.76 6.59 19.70
N ALA A 160 -19.12 5.60 20.35
CA ALA A 160 -17.67 5.57 20.53
C ALA A 160 -16.95 5.54 19.18
N ARG A 161 -17.42 4.72 18.24
CA ARG A 161 -16.90 4.67 16.87
C ARG A 161 -16.99 6.04 16.18
N LEU A 162 -18.15 6.70 16.21
CA LEU A 162 -18.31 8.01 15.56
C LEU A 162 -17.38 9.07 16.15
N ARG A 163 -17.18 9.06 17.48
CA ARG A 163 -16.22 9.94 18.15
C ARG A 163 -14.78 9.63 17.74
N LEU A 164 -14.42 8.35 17.69
CA LEU A 164 -13.11 7.87 17.26
C LEU A 164 -12.77 8.30 15.82
N GLU A 165 -13.72 8.17 14.89
CA GLU A 165 -13.61 8.62 13.51
C GLU A 165 -13.32 10.13 13.42
N ARG A 166 -14.07 10.93 14.18
CA ARG A 166 -13.87 12.38 14.25
C ARG A 166 -12.50 12.75 14.81
N ARG A 167 -12.00 12.02 15.81
CA ARG A 167 -10.65 12.22 16.36
C ARG A 167 -9.57 11.91 15.32
N LEU A 168 -9.71 10.82 14.57
CA LEU A 168 -8.76 10.50 13.50
C LEU A 168 -8.75 11.59 12.43
N ALA A 169 -9.94 12.06 12.02
CA ALA A 169 -10.05 13.16 11.06
C ALA A 169 -9.39 14.44 11.58
N ALA A 170 -9.58 14.78 12.86
CA ALA A 170 -8.90 15.92 13.48
C ALA A 170 -7.38 15.77 13.48
N SER A 171 -6.86 14.58 13.82
CA SER A 171 -5.41 14.30 13.77
C SER A 171 -4.84 14.41 12.35
N LYS A 172 -5.59 13.95 11.34
CA LYS A 172 -5.22 14.12 9.92
C LYS A 172 -5.19 15.58 9.48
N ASN A 173 -6.09 16.42 10.01
CA ASN A 173 -6.16 17.84 9.67
C ASN A 173 -5.05 18.68 10.31
N GLU A 174 -4.48 18.24 11.44
CA GLU A 174 -3.32 18.90 12.05
C GLU A 174 -2.06 18.77 11.17
N ARG A 175 -1.98 17.69 10.38
CA ARG A 175 -0.96 17.38 9.36
C ARG A 175 0.40 18.06 9.62
N PRO A 176 1.24 17.50 10.51
CA PRO A 176 2.56 18.08 10.76
C PRO A 176 3.38 18.11 9.46
N LEU A 177 3.79 19.31 9.07
CA LEU A 177 4.59 19.53 7.87
C LEU A 177 6.04 19.10 8.12
N TYR A 178 6.48 18.06 7.42
CA TYR A 178 7.87 17.63 7.43
C TYR A 178 8.58 18.17 6.19
N TYR A 179 9.35 19.24 6.36
CA TYR A 179 10.14 19.83 5.28
C TYR A 179 11.49 19.12 5.17
N ILE A 180 11.83 18.71 3.95
CA ILE A 180 13.18 18.28 3.60
C ILE A 180 13.73 19.33 2.64
N GLU A 181 14.92 19.84 2.93
CA GLU A 181 15.64 20.71 2.01
C GLU A 181 16.03 19.92 0.76
N GLN A 182 15.74 20.48 -0.41
CA GLN A 182 16.02 19.85 -1.70
C GLN A 182 16.86 20.80 -2.54
N THR A 183 18.05 20.37 -2.92
CA THR A 183 19.04 21.21 -3.64
C THR A 183 19.38 20.67 -5.02
N GLY A 184 18.91 19.47 -5.35
CA GLY A 184 19.20 18.79 -6.61
C GLY A 184 18.03 18.71 -7.59
N LEU A 185 18.25 17.90 -8.62
CA LEU A 185 17.25 17.65 -9.67
C LEU A 185 16.15 16.70 -9.18
N VAL A 186 14.92 16.96 -9.59
CA VAL A 186 13.77 16.13 -9.23
C VAL A 186 13.81 14.75 -9.87
N CYS A 187 13.17 13.80 -9.19
CA CYS A 187 12.91 12.45 -9.62
C CYS A 187 12.16 12.43 -10.96
N SER A 188 12.63 11.59 -11.89
CA SER A 188 12.01 11.42 -13.21
C SER A 188 10.60 10.83 -13.15
N VAL A 189 10.24 10.12 -12.07
CA VAL A 189 8.93 9.45 -11.93
C VAL A 189 7.90 10.36 -11.27
N CYS A 190 8.15 10.79 -10.02
CA CYS A 190 7.16 11.60 -9.30
C CYS A 190 7.28 13.10 -9.55
N ALA A 191 8.44 13.60 -10.02
CA ALA A 191 8.73 15.03 -10.19
C ALA A 191 8.56 15.91 -8.92
N GLU A 192 8.33 15.32 -7.75
CA GLU A 192 8.11 16.03 -6.49
C GLU A 192 9.33 16.01 -5.56
N LYS A 193 10.06 14.89 -5.55
CA LYS A 193 11.20 14.67 -4.66
C LYS A 193 12.49 14.64 -5.44
N GLU A 194 13.58 15.12 -4.85
CA GLU A 194 14.92 15.09 -5.40
C GLU A 194 15.34 13.65 -5.71
N ALA A 195 15.93 13.44 -6.89
CA ALA A 195 16.52 12.16 -7.24
C ALA A 195 17.71 11.87 -6.32
N LEU A 196 17.89 10.60 -5.93
CA LEU A 196 19.02 10.22 -5.10
C LEU A 196 20.33 10.62 -5.78
N ASN A 197 21.16 11.35 -5.03
CA ASN A 197 22.43 11.87 -5.50
C ASN A 197 23.49 11.80 -4.40
N ASP A 198 24.72 12.07 -4.76
CA ASP A 198 25.89 11.94 -3.88
C ASP A 198 26.28 13.27 -3.21
N GLY A 199 25.33 14.18 -3.03
CA GLY A 199 25.48 15.46 -2.34
C GLY A 199 25.66 16.64 -3.29
N PHE A 200 24.59 17.42 -3.46
CA PHE A 200 24.63 18.75 -4.06
C PHE A 200 24.78 19.82 -2.98
N THR A 201 25.61 20.83 -3.26
CA THR A 201 25.83 21.96 -2.35
C THR A 201 24.90 23.14 -2.63
N GLY A 202 24.10 23.07 -3.71
CA GLY A 202 23.23 24.14 -4.19
C GLY A 202 23.96 25.24 -4.97
N LYS A 203 25.27 25.10 -5.15
CA LYS A 203 26.11 26.03 -5.95
C LYS A 203 26.30 25.55 -7.38
N GLU A 204 25.96 24.31 -7.67
CA GLU A 204 26.08 23.70 -8.98
C GLU A 204 25.06 24.29 -9.95
N ASN A 205 25.44 24.49 -11.20
CA ASN A 205 24.48 24.78 -12.26
C ASN A 205 23.78 23.49 -12.72
N TYR A 206 22.67 23.64 -13.45
CA TYR A 206 21.87 22.52 -13.95
C TYR A 206 22.70 21.47 -14.71
N GLY A 207 23.65 21.89 -15.56
CA GLY A 207 24.48 20.98 -16.34
C GLY A 207 25.41 20.14 -15.45
N GLN A 208 26.03 20.77 -14.47
CA GLN A 208 26.86 20.09 -13.47
C GLN A 208 26.04 19.08 -12.66
N MET A 209 24.86 19.46 -12.19
CA MET A 209 23.95 18.56 -11.46
C MET A 209 23.56 17.35 -12.32
N LYS A 210 23.15 17.59 -13.58
CA LYS A 210 22.75 16.53 -14.50
C LYS A 210 23.89 15.56 -14.80
N MET A 211 25.10 16.07 -15.03
CA MET A 211 26.29 15.23 -15.26
C MET A 211 26.69 14.42 -14.03
N ALA A 212 26.59 15.00 -12.82
CA ALA A 212 26.85 14.28 -11.58
C ALA A 212 25.82 13.15 -11.37
N LEU A 213 24.55 13.44 -11.61
CA LEU A 213 23.47 12.47 -11.50
C LEU A 213 23.62 11.33 -12.52
N SER A 214 23.89 11.63 -13.80
CA SER A 214 24.17 10.63 -14.83
C SER A 214 25.29 9.68 -14.41
N ARG A 215 26.45 10.23 -13.99
CA ARG A 215 27.60 9.44 -13.56
C ARG A 215 27.31 8.53 -12.36
N LEU A 216 26.49 8.98 -11.41
CA LEU A 216 26.08 8.14 -10.29
C LEU A 216 25.18 7.00 -10.75
N TRP A 217 24.15 7.31 -11.54
CA TRP A 217 23.13 6.34 -11.94
C TRP A 217 23.60 5.36 -13.03
N GLU A 218 24.66 5.69 -13.78
CA GLU A 218 25.40 4.75 -14.64
C GLU A 218 26.05 3.61 -13.83
N GLN A 219 26.36 3.84 -12.56
CA GLN A 219 26.98 2.83 -11.68
C GLN A 219 25.96 1.95 -10.94
N ARG A 220 24.66 2.07 -11.28
CA ARG A 220 23.63 1.19 -10.72
C ARG A 220 23.89 -0.27 -11.07
N SER A 221 23.36 -1.17 -10.25
CA SER A 221 23.41 -2.62 -10.47
C SER A 221 22.85 -3.00 -11.83
N SER A 222 23.59 -3.82 -12.58
CA SER A 222 23.21 -4.29 -13.92
C SER A 222 21.90 -5.06 -13.94
N SER A 223 21.47 -5.61 -12.81
CA SER A 223 20.15 -6.26 -12.66
C SER A 223 18.96 -5.31 -12.80
N PHE A 224 19.19 -3.99 -12.68
CA PHE A 224 18.17 -2.95 -12.86
C PHE A 224 18.36 -2.15 -14.15
N GLY A 225 19.57 -2.14 -14.72
CA GLY A 225 19.88 -1.46 -15.98
C GLY A 225 19.43 -2.21 -17.24
N PRO A 226 19.68 -1.64 -18.43
CA PRO A 226 19.38 -2.29 -19.69
C PRO A 226 20.25 -3.53 -19.91
N VAL A 227 19.67 -4.53 -20.56
CA VAL A 227 20.38 -5.73 -21.02
C VAL A 227 20.70 -5.54 -22.49
N LEU A 228 21.98 -5.63 -22.83
CA LEU A 228 22.49 -5.55 -24.20
C LEU A 228 22.67 -6.96 -24.76
N SER A 229 22.26 -7.16 -26.01
CA SER A 229 22.60 -8.36 -26.78
C SER A 229 24.11 -8.46 -27.00
N THR A 230 24.56 -9.62 -27.46
CA THR A 230 25.94 -9.84 -27.93
C THR A 230 26.36 -8.92 -29.08
N LYS A 231 25.40 -8.28 -29.78
CA LYS A 231 25.63 -7.30 -30.85
C LYS A 231 25.60 -5.85 -30.36
N GLY A 232 25.42 -5.61 -29.07
CA GLY A 232 25.34 -4.26 -28.48
C GLY A 232 23.97 -3.58 -28.64
N GLU A 233 22.96 -4.27 -29.17
CA GLU A 233 21.58 -3.77 -29.24
C GLU A 233 20.86 -3.97 -27.90
N VAL A 234 20.02 -3.01 -27.49
CA VAL A 234 19.24 -3.10 -26.25
C VAL A 234 18.14 -4.16 -26.39
N GLU A 235 18.31 -5.32 -25.74
CA GLU A 235 17.27 -6.38 -25.68
C GLU A 235 16.17 -6.03 -24.68
N ASN A 236 16.55 -5.38 -23.58
CA ASN A 236 15.62 -4.95 -22.53
C ASN A 236 16.09 -3.61 -21.99
N GLU A 237 15.21 -2.60 -21.94
CA GLU A 237 15.54 -1.28 -21.40
C GLU A 237 15.80 -1.27 -19.88
N GLY A 238 15.60 -2.41 -19.21
CA GLY A 238 15.76 -2.55 -17.79
C GLY A 238 14.58 -2.00 -16.98
N ARG A 239 14.67 -2.18 -15.66
CA ARG A 239 13.70 -1.60 -14.73
C ARG A 239 14.02 -0.15 -14.43
N ILE A 240 15.25 0.30 -14.61
CA ILE A 240 15.69 1.69 -14.46
C ILE A 240 16.46 2.07 -15.73
N LYS A 241 15.90 2.99 -16.53
CA LYS A 241 16.53 3.46 -17.78
C LYS A 241 17.72 4.38 -17.50
N ASP A 242 18.61 4.56 -18.48
CA ASP A 242 19.82 5.40 -18.30
C ASP A 242 19.51 6.87 -18.01
N ASN A 243 18.40 7.39 -18.55
CA ASN A 243 17.94 8.76 -18.29
C ASN A 243 16.84 8.83 -17.21
N GLU A 244 16.72 7.81 -16.37
CA GLU A 244 15.74 7.75 -15.29
C GLU A 244 16.43 7.82 -13.93
N TYR A 245 16.21 8.93 -13.22
CA TYR A 245 16.79 9.20 -11.90
C TYR A 245 15.67 9.21 -10.86
N LEU A 246 15.77 8.35 -9.84
CA LEU A 246 14.68 8.12 -8.89
C LEU A 246 14.98 8.72 -7.52
N CYS A 247 13.97 9.28 -6.87
CA CYS A 247 14.01 9.52 -5.42
C CYS A 247 13.90 8.19 -4.65
N GLY A 248 14.20 8.18 -3.36
CA GLY A 248 14.10 7.01 -2.49
C GLY A 248 12.70 6.36 -2.48
N VAL A 249 11.64 7.15 -2.58
CA VAL A 249 10.25 6.64 -2.68
C VAL A 249 10.02 5.87 -3.98
N CYS A 250 10.47 6.41 -5.12
CA CYS A 250 10.29 5.74 -6.41
C CYS A 250 11.24 4.55 -6.54
N LEU A 251 12.44 4.62 -5.97
CA LEU A 251 13.37 3.50 -5.90
C LEU A 251 12.80 2.36 -5.08
N LEU A 252 12.23 2.65 -3.89
CA LEU A 252 11.53 1.70 -3.04
C LEU A 252 10.48 0.90 -3.81
N LYS A 253 9.64 1.58 -4.62
CA LYS A 253 8.67 0.90 -5.49
C LYS A 253 9.35 0.04 -6.54
N ARG A 254 10.38 0.58 -7.19
CA ARG A 254 11.10 -0.11 -8.27
C ARG A 254 11.85 -1.34 -7.80
N THR A 255 12.13 -1.47 -6.50
CA THR A 255 12.77 -2.65 -5.89
C THR A 255 11.79 -3.50 -5.08
N ALA A 256 10.52 -3.11 -4.96
CA ALA A 256 9.55 -3.76 -4.08
C ALA A 256 9.40 -5.26 -4.38
N ARG A 257 9.34 -5.63 -5.67
CA ARG A 257 9.27 -7.02 -6.10
C ARG A 257 10.42 -7.86 -5.55
N ASP A 258 11.65 -7.36 -5.64
CA ASP A 258 12.85 -8.07 -5.20
C ASP A 258 12.94 -8.11 -3.68
N TYR A 259 12.59 -7.00 -3.03
CA TYR A 259 12.45 -6.94 -1.58
C TYR A 259 11.49 -8.01 -1.05
N PHE A 260 10.29 -8.13 -1.62
CA PHE A 260 9.33 -9.13 -1.16
C PHE A 260 9.70 -10.56 -1.56
N ARG A 261 10.43 -10.77 -2.67
CA ARG A 261 11.03 -12.08 -2.99
C ARG A 261 12.08 -12.49 -1.96
N GLU A 262 12.90 -11.56 -1.49
CA GLU A 262 13.88 -11.82 -0.43
C GLU A 262 13.17 -12.11 0.89
N LEU A 263 12.22 -11.26 1.29
CA LEU A 263 11.50 -11.36 2.56
C LEU A 263 10.71 -12.66 2.70
N PHE A 264 9.99 -13.06 1.66
CA PHE A 264 9.10 -14.23 1.70
C PHE A 264 9.69 -15.50 1.08
N GLY A 265 10.91 -15.40 0.52
CA GLY A 265 11.56 -16.44 -0.27
C GLY A 265 10.96 -16.63 -1.67
N ALA A 266 11.73 -17.26 -2.57
CA ALA A 266 11.35 -17.49 -3.97
C ALA A 266 10.05 -18.28 -4.19
N LYS A 267 9.50 -18.92 -3.15
CA LYS A 267 8.19 -19.61 -3.19
C LYS A 267 6.99 -18.66 -3.08
N GLY A 268 7.22 -17.35 -2.93
CA GLY A 268 6.20 -16.33 -2.61
C GLY A 268 5.41 -15.74 -3.79
N GLY A 269 5.58 -16.18 -5.03
CA GLY A 269 4.68 -15.79 -6.13
C GLY A 269 4.84 -14.35 -6.68
N PHE A 270 5.91 -13.64 -6.35
CA PHE A 270 6.15 -12.29 -6.87
C PHE A 270 6.72 -12.32 -8.30
N GLY A 271 5.89 -12.62 -9.30
CA GLY A 271 6.26 -12.62 -10.72
C GLY A 271 6.61 -11.23 -11.26
N ALA A 272 7.09 -11.15 -12.50
CA ALA A 272 7.15 -9.87 -13.20
C ALA A 272 5.72 -9.38 -13.46
N TYR A 273 5.46 -8.09 -13.27
CA TYR A 273 4.16 -7.52 -13.61
C TYR A 273 4.14 -7.16 -15.11
N PRO A 274 3.08 -7.50 -15.85
CA PRO A 274 3.03 -7.30 -17.30
C PRO A 274 3.11 -5.83 -17.69
N SER A 275 3.75 -5.56 -18.82
CA SER A 275 3.75 -4.22 -19.41
C SER A 275 2.38 -3.87 -20.00
N THR A 276 2.14 -2.58 -20.27
CA THR A 276 0.91 -2.13 -20.95
C THR A 276 0.71 -2.77 -22.32
N ARG A 277 1.81 -3.11 -23.02
CA ARG A 277 1.77 -3.83 -24.30
C ARG A 277 1.37 -5.29 -24.13
N ASP A 278 1.85 -5.95 -23.08
CA ASP A 278 1.46 -7.33 -22.78
C ASP A 278 -0.02 -7.40 -22.43
N ILE A 279 -0.50 -6.46 -21.62
CA ILE A 279 -1.92 -6.33 -21.25
C ILE A 279 -2.81 -6.09 -22.47
N ALA A 280 -2.34 -5.28 -23.43
CA ALA A 280 -3.07 -4.99 -24.65
C ALA A 280 -3.16 -6.20 -25.62
N GLY A 281 -2.50 -7.32 -25.34
CA GLY A 281 -2.56 -8.53 -26.16
C GLY A 281 -1.56 -8.57 -27.32
N GLY A 282 -0.37 -7.97 -27.16
CA GLY A 282 0.76 -8.09 -28.08
C GLY A 282 0.67 -7.26 -29.37
N GLU A 283 -0.45 -7.37 -30.10
CA GLU A 283 -0.79 -6.57 -31.29
C GLU A 283 -1.69 -5.37 -30.97
N GLY A 284 -2.39 -5.40 -29.83
CA GLY A 284 -3.22 -4.30 -29.38
C GLY A 284 -2.38 -3.08 -28.96
N ARG A 285 -2.87 -1.88 -29.31
CA ARG A 285 -2.25 -0.60 -28.91
C ARG A 285 -2.91 0.03 -27.69
N TYR A 286 -4.08 -0.49 -27.30
CA TYR A 286 -4.90 0.06 -26.23
C TYR A 286 -5.17 -1.02 -25.19
N TYR A 287 -5.21 -0.60 -23.94
CA TYR A 287 -5.61 -1.38 -22.78
C TYR A 287 -6.58 -0.53 -21.96
N ALA A 288 -7.35 -1.17 -21.09
CA ALA A 288 -8.24 -0.49 -20.17
C ALA A 288 -7.63 -0.48 -18.76
N VAL A 289 -7.79 0.66 -18.08
CA VAL A 289 -7.63 0.78 -16.64
C VAL A 289 -9.01 0.85 -16.06
N LEU A 290 -9.35 -0.06 -15.16
CA LEU A 290 -10.64 -0.08 -14.50
C LEU A 290 -10.44 0.20 -13.02
N MET A 291 -11.12 1.23 -12.55
CA MET A 291 -11.18 1.66 -11.16
C MET A 291 -12.64 1.64 -10.73
N MET A 292 -12.94 0.96 -9.65
CA MET A 292 -14.26 0.90 -9.04
C MET A 292 -14.15 1.22 -7.56
N ASP A 293 -15.14 1.95 -7.06
CA ASP A 293 -15.28 2.39 -5.67
C ASP A 293 -16.74 2.12 -5.25
N GLY A 294 -16.95 1.77 -3.99
CA GLY A 294 -18.27 1.47 -3.46
C GLY A 294 -19.02 2.75 -3.07
N ASP A 295 -20.27 2.86 -3.52
CA ASP A 295 -21.07 4.04 -3.20
C ASP A 295 -21.45 4.10 -1.71
N ASP A 296 -21.26 5.27 -1.10
CA ASP A 296 -21.67 5.56 0.28
C ASP A 296 -21.12 4.56 1.32
N MET A 297 -19.97 3.92 1.06
CA MET A 297 -19.40 2.90 1.95
C MET A 297 -19.16 3.39 3.38
N GLY A 298 -18.95 4.69 3.57
CA GLY A 298 -18.94 5.33 4.89
C GLY A 298 -20.26 5.21 5.67
N LYS A 299 -21.42 5.30 5.00
CA LYS A 299 -22.77 5.16 5.60
C LYS A 299 -23.12 3.71 5.93
N TRP A 300 -22.68 2.78 5.09
CA TRP A 300 -22.80 1.35 5.36
C TRP A 300 -21.92 0.97 6.56
N LEU A 301 -20.67 1.42 6.56
CA LEU A 301 -19.75 1.21 7.66
C LEU A 301 -20.15 1.96 8.93
N SER A 302 -20.92 3.06 8.89
CA SER A 302 -21.41 3.72 10.11
C SER A 302 -22.65 3.04 10.71
N GLY A 303 -23.31 2.16 9.96
CA GLY A 303 -24.61 1.59 10.33
C GLY A 303 -25.79 2.53 10.10
N GLU A 304 -25.59 3.68 9.46
CA GLU A 304 -26.68 4.55 8.99
C GLU A 304 -27.54 3.85 7.94
N ARG A 305 -26.91 3.03 7.10
CA ARG A 305 -27.57 2.09 6.20
C ARG A 305 -27.27 0.68 6.68
N LYS A 306 -28.24 0.03 7.31
CA LYS A 306 -28.16 -1.40 7.65
C LYS A 306 -28.95 -2.21 6.63
N PRO A 307 -28.31 -3.18 5.94
CA PRO A 307 -28.98 -4.04 4.99
C PRO A 307 -29.88 -5.06 5.69
N ALA A 308 -30.80 -5.68 4.95
CA ALA A 308 -31.75 -6.65 5.49
C ALA A 308 -31.07 -7.85 6.18
N TRP A 309 -29.94 -8.33 5.67
CA TRP A 309 -29.17 -9.42 6.30
C TRP A 309 -28.56 -9.05 7.64
N ALA A 310 -28.45 -7.76 7.96
CA ALA A 310 -27.97 -7.27 9.25
C ALA A 310 -29.10 -7.14 10.29
N ALA A 311 -30.34 -7.46 9.93
CA ALA A 311 -31.47 -7.40 10.85
C ALA A 311 -31.23 -8.31 12.07
N GLY A 312 -31.30 -7.73 13.27
CA GLY A 312 -31.10 -8.44 14.52
C GLY A 312 -29.63 -8.64 14.95
N LEU A 313 -28.66 -8.18 14.16
CA LEU A 313 -27.27 -8.12 14.60
C LEU A 313 -27.03 -6.88 15.47
N ASP A 314 -26.27 -7.06 16.56
CA ASP A 314 -25.66 -5.93 17.24
C ASP A 314 -24.62 -5.23 16.33
N ASP A 315 -24.20 -4.03 16.71
CA ASP A 315 -23.33 -3.22 15.86
C ASP A 315 -21.97 -3.88 15.59
N ILE A 316 -21.39 -4.56 16.59
CA ILE A 316 -20.09 -5.24 16.44
C ILE A 316 -20.22 -6.40 15.46
N SER A 317 -21.22 -7.25 15.67
CA SER A 317 -21.56 -8.39 14.83
C SER A 317 -21.84 -7.95 13.39
N TYR A 318 -22.56 -6.83 13.21
CA TYR A 318 -22.79 -6.23 11.91
C TYR A 318 -21.48 -5.83 11.22
N HIS A 319 -20.58 -5.12 11.91
CA HIS A 319 -19.31 -4.69 11.30
C HIS A 319 -18.38 -5.86 10.99
N GLN A 320 -18.33 -6.86 11.86
CA GLN A 320 -17.54 -8.07 11.62
C GLN A 320 -18.05 -8.82 10.39
N GLU A 321 -19.37 -8.97 10.24
CA GLU A 321 -19.98 -9.62 9.08
C GLU A 321 -19.83 -8.81 7.79
N LEU A 322 -20.05 -7.48 7.85
CA LEU A 322 -19.80 -6.59 6.71
C LEU A 322 -18.34 -6.69 6.25
N SER A 323 -17.41 -6.62 7.19
CA SER A 323 -15.98 -6.74 6.89
C SER A 323 -15.63 -8.12 6.31
N ARG A 324 -16.23 -9.19 6.85
CA ARG A 324 -16.04 -10.56 6.32
C ARG A 324 -16.52 -10.65 4.87
N ARG A 325 -17.69 -10.09 4.55
CA ARG A 325 -18.23 -10.07 3.17
C ARG A 325 -17.36 -9.24 2.22
N MET A 326 -16.92 -8.05 2.64
CA MET A 326 -15.96 -7.23 1.86
C MET A 326 -14.66 -7.99 1.59
N ASN A 327 -14.16 -8.72 2.59
CA ASN A 327 -12.94 -9.51 2.44
C ASN A 327 -13.11 -10.69 1.46
N VAL A 328 -14.23 -11.42 1.53
CA VAL A 328 -14.53 -12.51 0.59
C VAL A 328 -14.63 -11.96 -0.83
N PHE A 329 -15.32 -10.83 -1.01
CA PHE A 329 -15.43 -10.20 -2.32
C PHE A 329 -14.06 -9.81 -2.87
N ALA A 330 -13.25 -9.08 -2.10
CA ALA A 330 -11.96 -8.57 -2.55
C ALA A 330 -10.91 -9.67 -2.80
N GLU A 331 -10.87 -10.71 -1.96
CA GLU A 331 -9.84 -11.75 -2.06
C GLU A 331 -10.23 -12.89 -3.02
N ASP A 332 -11.47 -13.36 -2.94
CA ASP A 332 -11.89 -14.56 -3.67
C ASP A 332 -12.61 -14.15 -4.97
N THR A 333 -13.65 -13.32 -4.89
CA THR A 333 -14.49 -12.96 -6.04
C THR A 333 -13.75 -12.11 -7.07
N VAL A 334 -13.10 -11.02 -6.65
CA VAL A 334 -12.37 -10.11 -7.54
C VAL A 334 -11.21 -10.83 -8.23
N ALA A 335 -10.40 -11.59 -7.48
CA ALA A 335 -9.27 -12.32 -8.05
C ALA A 335 -9.71 -13.35 -9.11
N GLN A 336 -10.80 -14.08 -8.83
CA GLN A 336 -11.36 -15.04 -9.78
C GLN A 336 -11.85 -14.36 -11.07
N LEU A 337 -12.61 -13.26 -10.94
CA LEU A 337 -13.11 -12.51 -12.09
C LEU A 337 -11.96 -11.90 -12.90
N VAL A 338 -10.99 -11.28 -12.24
CA VAL A 338 -9.82 -10.69 -12.93
C VAL A 338 -9.12 -11.76 -13.75
N SER A 339 -8.88 -12.95 -13.20
CA SER A 339 -8.27 -14.06 -13.93
C SER A 339 -9.14 -14.53 -15.11
N GLN A 340 -10.45 -14.68 -14.90
CA GLN A 340 -11.40 -15.09 -15.94
C GLN A 340 -11.41 -14.14 -17.15
N TYR A 341 -11.33 -12.84 -16.90
CA TYR A 341 -11.35 -11.79 -17.92
C TYR A 341 -9.94 -11.35 -18.35
N LYS A 342 -8.92 -12.19 -18.10
CA LYS A 342 -7.50 -11.96 -18.50
C LYS A 342 -6.95 -10.62 -18.02
N GLY A 343 -7.45 -10.12 -16.89
CA GLY A 343 -6.98 -8.91 -16.27
C GLY A 343 -5.78 -9.11 -15.37
N HIS A 344 -5.25 -7.99 -14.92
CA HIS A 344 -4.15 -7.92 -13.97
C HIS A 344 -4.53 -7.02 -12.81
N LEU A 345 -4.66 -7.63 -11.63
CA LEU A 345 -5.08 -6.94 -10.41
C LEU A 345 -3.92 -6.08 -9.89
N VAL A 346 -4.20 -4.81 -9.60
CA VAL A 346 -3.26 -3.90 -8.93
C VAL A 346 -3.60 -3.82 -7.45
N TYR A 347 -4.88 -3.60 -7.14
CA TYR A 347 -5.39 -3.42 -5.78
C TYR A 347 -6.82 -3.95 -5.67
N SER A 348 -7.12 -4.63 -4.56
CA SER A 348 -8.50 -4.91 -4.15
C SER A 348 -8.65 -4.72 -2.64
N GLY A 349 -9.38 -3.68 -2.26
CA GLY A 349 -9.47 -3.14 -0.92
C GLY A 349 -10.84 -3.25 -0.28
N GLY A 350 -11.54 -4.37 -0.44
CA GLY A 350 -12.90 -4.54 0.08
C GLY A 350 -13.95 -4.07 -0.93
N ASP A 351 -14.07 -2.76 -1.11
CA ASP A 351 -14.96 -2.08 -2.06
C ASP A 351 -14.19 -1.48 -3.24
N ASP A 352 -12.99 -0.97 -2.98
CA ASP A 352 -12.11 -0.43 -4.02
C ASP A 352 -11.46 -1.53 -4.87
N VAL A 353 -11.50 -1.39 -6.19
CA VAL A 353 -10.78 -2.27 -7.15
C VAL A 353 -10.03 -1.44 -8.18
N LEU A 354 -8.76 -1.76 -8.41
CA LEU A 354 -7.96 -1.24 -9.52
C LEU A 354 -7.32 -2.41 -10.28
N ALA A 355 -7.61 -2.52 -11.56
CA ALA A 355 -7.07 -3.58 -12.41
C ALA A 355 -6.93 -3.14 -13.87
N PHE A 356 -6.03 -3.81 -14.59
CA PHE A 356 -5.83 -3.62 -16.02
C PHE A 356 -6.47 -4.73 -16.83
N PHE A 357 -7.02 -4.41 -17.99
CA PHE A 357 -7.64 -5.39 -18.88
C PHE A 357 -7.32 -5.13 -20.35
N PRO A 358 -7.36 -6.18 -21.20
CA PRO A 358 -7.60 -5.99 -22.62
C PRO A 358 -8.91 -5.22 -22.83
N VAL A 359 -8.96 -4.32 -23.82
CA VAL A 359 -10.13 -3.44 -24.05
C VAL A 359 -11.43 -4.22 -24.21
N ALA A 360 -11.39 -5.35 -24.90
CA ALA A 360 -12.56 -6.19 -25.16
C ALA A 360 -13.17 -6.80 -23.89
N GLU A 361 -12.37 -6.99 -22.84
CA GLU A 361 -12.79 -7.64 -21.59
C GLU A 361 -13.23 -6.64 -20.52
N ALA A 362 -12.93 -5.35 -20.70
CA ALA A 362 -13.13 -4.33 -19.68
C ALA A 362 -14.60 -4.12 -19.30
N LEU A 363 -15.50 -3.94 -20.28
CA LEU A 363 -16.94 -3.75 -20.01
C LEU A 363 -17.63 -5.04 -19.52
N PRO A 364 -17.37 -6.23 -20.12
CA PRO A 364 -17.86 -7.49 -19.56
C PRO A 364 -17.42 -7.72 -18.12
N PHE A 365 -16.15 -7.43 -17.80
CA PHE A 365 -15.65 -7.52 -16.43
C PHE A 365 -16.37 -6.52 -15.51
N ALA A 366 -16.52 -5.26 -15.91
CA ALA A 366 -17.19 -4.24 -15.10
C ALA A 366 -18.62 -4.66 -14.71
N GLN A 367 -19.37 -5.20 -15.66
CA GLN A 367 -20.72 -5.74 -15.42
C GLN A 367 -20.67 -6.94 -14.45
N ALA A 368 -19.81 -7.92 -14.71
CA ALA A 368 -19.70 -9.12 -13.88
C ALA A 368 -19.26 -8.81 -12.44
N LEU A 369 -18.36 -7.83 -12.27
CA LEU A 369 -17.89 -7.36 -10.97
C LEU A 369 -19.02 -6.66 -10.21
N ARG A 370 -19.75 -5.76 -10.89
CA ARG A 370 -20.92 -5.05 -10.34
C ARG A 370 -22.05 -6.01 -9.95
N ASP A 371 -22.31 -7.04 -10.74
CA ASP A 371 -23.30 -8.08 -10.44
C ASP A 371 -22.87 -8.93 -9.23
N SER A 372 -21.57 -9.28 -9.17
CA SER A 372 -21.03 -10.06 -8.05
C SER A 372 -20.97 -9.27 -6.75
N PHE A 373 -20.82 -7.94 -6.81
CA PHE A 373 -20.87 -7.07 -5.63
C PHE A 373 -22.27 -7.03 -5.01
N SER A 374 -23.32 -7.09 -5.84
CA SER A 374 -24.73 -7.18 -5.42
C SER A 374 -25.18 -8.57 -4.96
N ASP A 375 -24.37 -9.60 -5.17
CA ASP A 375 -24.71 -10.97 -4.83
C ASP A 375 -24.50 -11.22 -3.33
N GLU A 376 -25.46 -11.87 -2.66
CA GLU A 376 -25.38 -12.09 -1.20
C GLU A 376 -24.33 -13.13 -0.79
N ALA A 377 -23.96 -14.04 -1.69
CA ALA A 377 -22.97 -15.08 -1.44
C ALA A 377 -21.56 -14.65 -1.83
N LYS A 378 -21.42 -13.84 -2.89
CA LYS A 378 -20.14 -13.40 -3.45
C LYS A 378 -19.72 -11.99 -3.02
N GLY A 379 -20.67 -11.16 -2.60
CA GLY A 379 -20.49 -9.73 -2.33
C GLY A 379 -21.25 -9.26 -1.09
N LEU A 380 -21.74 -8.01 -1.14
CA LEU A 380 -22.37 -7.32 -0.01
C LEU A 380 -23.90 -7.41 -0.02
N GLY A 381 -24.49 -7.72 -1.18
CA GLY A 381 -25.95 -7.82 -1.37
C GLY A 381 -26.51 -6.67 -2.19
N ARG A 382 -27.75 -6.83 -2.68
CA ARG A 382 -28.34 -5.95 -3.70
C ARG A 382 -28.43 -4.48 -3.28
N GLU A 383 -28.68 -4.24 -2.00
CA GLU A 383 -28.87 -2.91 -1.42
C GLU A 383 -27.62 -2.02 -1.53
N PHE A 384 -26.42 -2.60 -1.60
CA PHE A 384 -25.15 -1.87 -1.73
C PHE A 384 -24.96 -1.21 -3.10
N THR A 385 -25.92 -1.43 -3.99
CA THR A 385 -25.81 -1.04 -5.39
C THR A 385 -27.12 -0.49 -5.97
N ALA A 386 -28.13 -0.37 -5.11
CA ALA A 386 -29.49 0.00 -5.44
C ALA A 386 -29.65 1.52 -5.58
#